data_AF-A0A7V7UVP1-F1
#
_entry.id   AF-A0A7V7UVP1-F1
#
_cell.length_a   1.000
_cell.length_b   1.000
_cell.length_c   1.000
_cell.angle_alpha   90.00
_cell.angle_beta   90.00
_cell.angle_gamma   90.00
#
_symmetry.space_group_name_H-M   'P 1'
#
loop_
_entity.id
_entity.type
_entity.pdbx_description
1 polymer ?
#
loop_
_entity_poly.entity_id
_entity_poly.type
_entity_poly.pdbx_seq_one_letter_code
_entity_poly.pdbx_strand_id
1 'polypeptide(L)'
;MVEIPSKVKGTHFNLYKLEQLLEPMGYMIGGNWDYDHGYFDYKMDAENKGYHFLRIPFKAIDGQLDSRNCTVECGNPFILSHIYQIGLDDHAYTSNFTASFDQFSEPVDKDGMVPDEYVAAGKALVQELESNILPD
;
A
#
# COMPACT_ATOMS: atom_id res chain seq x y z
N MET A 1 5.97 -1.58 -10.56
CA MET A 1 4.88 -1.83 -9.60
C MET A 1 4.24 -3.13 -10.02
N VAL A 2 4.05 -4.09 -9.11
CA VAL A 2 3.46 -5.40 -9.47
C VAL A 2 2.10 -5.56 -8.79
N GLU A 3 1.03 -5.58 -9.57
CA GLU A 3 -0.33 -5.81 -9.05
C GLU A 3 -0.54 -7.30 -8.71
N ILE A 4 -1.22 -7.56 -7.59
CA ILE A 4 -1.56 -8.91 -7.12
C ILE A 4 -3.08 -9.05 -7.19
N PRO A 5 -3.62 -9.87 -8.11
CA PRO A 5 -5.04 -10.17 -8.14
C PRO A 5 -5.50 -10.75 -6.79
N SER A 6 -6.56 -10.18 -6.22
CA SER A 6 -7.06 -10.56 -4.91
C SER A 6 -8.58 -10.56 -4.86
N LYS A 7 -9.15 -11.42 -4.01
CA LYS A 7 -10.58 -11.43 -3.67
C LYS A 7 -11.02 -10.18 -2.91
N VAL A 8 -10.07 -9.44 -2.33
CA VAL A 8 -10.34 -8.18 -1.62
C VAL A 8 -10.81 -7.08 -2.58
N LYS A 9 -10.51 -7.17 -3.88
CA LYS A 9 -11.01 -6.18 -4.84
C LYS A 9 -12.54 -6.18 -4.90
N GLY A 10 -13.13 -5.00 -4.76
CA GLY A 10 -14.56 -4.77 -4.83
C GLY A 10 -15.31 -5.11 -3.54
N THR A 11 -14.61 -5.51 -2.47
CA THR A 11 -15.24 -5.75 -1.18
C THR A 11 -15.42 -4.45 -0.42
N HIS A 12 -16.46 -4.39 0.41
CA HIS A 12 -16.87 -3.18 1.10
C HIS A 12 -16.73 -3.36 2.61
N PHE A 13 -16.10 -2.37 3.25
CA PHE A 13 -15.91 -2.38 4.70
C PHE A 13 -16.20 -1.01 5.30
N ASN A 14 -16.62 -1.00 6.57
CA ASN A 14 -16.49 0.21 7.36
C ASN A 14 -15.00 0.46 7.62
N LEU A 15 -14.52 1.66 7.29
CA LEU A 15 -13.10 2.01 7.33
C LEU A 15 -12.47 1.79 8.72
N TYR A 16 -13.13 2.29 9.77
CA TYR A 16 -12.63 2.16 11.13
C TYR A 16 -12.49 0.69 11.55
N LYS A 17 -13.47 -0.16 11.21
CA LYS A 17 -13.36 -1.60 11.50
C LYS A 17 -12.25 -2.28 10.70
N LEU A 18 -12.10 -1.91 9.43
CA LEU A 18 -11.04 -2.44 8.59
C LEU A 18 -9.65 -2.07 9.14
N GLU A 19 -9.46 -0.81 9.53
CA GLU A 19 -8.23 -0.33 10.18
C GLU A 19 -7.91 -1.13 11.45
N GLN A 20 -8.89 -1.36 12.33
CA GLN A 20 -8.71 -2.16 13.55
C GLN A 20 -8.32 -3.63 13.28
N LEU A 21 -8.68 -4.19 12.12
CA LEU A 21 -8.25 -5.54 11.71
C LEU A 21 -6.84 -5.53 11.11
N LEU A 22 -6.50 -4.48 10.37
CA LEU A 22 -5.27 -4.39 9.58
C LEU A 22 -4.07 -3.84 10.38
N GLU A 23 -4.29 -2.94 11.34
CA GLU A 23 -3.23 -2.39 12.20
C GLU A 23 -2.43 -3.46 12.96
N PRO A 24 -3.05 -4.46 13.63
CA PRO A 24 -2.31 -5.51 14.31
C PRO A 24 -1.51 -6.41 13.36
N MET A 25 -1.92 -6.49 12.09
CA MET A 25 -1.22 -7.21 11.03
C MET A 25 -0.05 -6.41 10.45
N GLY A 26 0.17 -5.16 10.87
CA GLY A 26 1.28 -4.31 10.43
C GLY A 26 0.96 -3.40 9.25
N TYR A 27 -0.30 -3.33 8.82
CA TYR A 27 -0.75 -2.37 7.82
C TYR A 27 -1.13 -1.05 8.50
N MET A 28 -0.77 0.06 7.89
CA MET A 28 -1.18 1.39 8.35
C MET A 28 -1.72 2.19 7.18
N ILE A 29 -2.62 3.14 7.43
CA ILE A 29 -2.98 4.10 6.38
C ILE A 29 -1.72 4.91 6.04
N GLY A 30 -1.23 4.74 4.82
CA GLY A 30 -0.01 5.38 4.34
C GLY A 30 -0.17 6.89 4.19
N GLY A 31 0.96 7.57 3.97
CA GLY A 31 0.92 8.94 3.44
C GLY A 31 0.25 8.95 2.05
N ASN A 32 -0.33 10.08 1.65
CA ASN A 32 -1.07 10.26 0.39
C ASN A 32 -2.49 9.66 0.37
N TRP A 33 -3.29 10.02 1.39
CA TRP A 33 -4.74 9.90 1.32
C TRP A 33 -5.33 11.24 0.84
N ASP A 34 -6.36 11.18 0.00
CA ASP A 34 -7.20 12.30 -0.42
C ASP A 34 -8.59 12.13 0.19
N TYR A 35 -9.49 13.09 0.04
CA TYR A 35 -10.83 13.07 0.65
C TYR A 35 -11.67 11.83 0.31
N ASP A 36 -11.42 11.18 -0.83
CA ASP A 36 -12.19 10.05 -1.35
C ASP A 36 -11.40 8.74 -1.53
N HIS A 37 -10.09 8.73 -1.32
CA HIS A 37 -9.29 7.51 -1.45
C HIS A 37 -8.04 7.51 -0.58
N GLY A 38 -7.51 6.32 -0.34
CA GLY A 38 -6.29 6.13 0.41
C GLY A 38 -5.71 4.74 0.20
N TYR A 39 -4.70 4.44 1.01
CA TYR A 39 -3.91 3.23 0.90
C TYR A 39 -3.61 2.67 2.28
N PHE A 40 -3.80 1.36 2.47
CA PHE A 40 -3.16 0.64 3.56
C PHE A 40 -1.81 0.12 3.07
N ASP A 41 -0.74 0.49 3.76
CA ASP A 41 0.63 0.10 3.45
C ASP A 41 1.19 -0.85 4.50
N TYR A 42 1.72 -1.98 4.02
CA TYR A 42 2.56 -2.89 4.79
C TYR A 42 4.00 -2.74 4.31
N LYS A 43 4.91 -2.36 5.22
CA LYS A 43 6.34 -2.24 4.90
C LYS A 43 6.97 -3.62 4.85
N MET A 44 7.44 -4.01 3.67
CA MET A 44 8.18 -5.26 3.45
C MET A 44 9.67 -4.99 3.76
N ASP A 45 10.32 -5.94 4.43
CA ASP A 45 11.59 -5.71 5.14
C ASP A 45 12.71 -5.04 4.29
N ALA A 46 13.54 -4.24 4.97
CA ALA A 46 14.46 -3.26 4.38
C ALA A 46 15.90 -3.78 4.22
N GLU A 47 16.08 -5.07 3.93
CA GLU A 47 17.43 -5.65 3.78
C GLU A 47 18.16 -5.15 2.52
N ASN A 48 17.42 -4.61 1.54
CA ASN A 48 17.96 -4.12 0.27
C ASN A 48 17.94 -2.58 0.16
N LYS A 49 18.72 -2.05 -0.80
CA LYS A 49 18.91 -0.61 -1.10
C LYS A 49 17.63 0.06 -1.64
N GLY A 50 16.56 0.08 -0.86
CA GLY A 50 15.29 0.66 -1.28
C GLY A 50 14.18 0.50 -0.26
N TYR A 51 12.98 0.92 -0.66
CA TYR A 51 11.75 0.70 0.09
C TYR A 51 10.78 -0.16 -0.71
N HIS A 52 10.18 -1.14 -0.03
CA HIS A 52 9.23 -2.08 -0.61
C HIS A 52 7.97 -2.08 0.26
N PHE A 53 6.81 -1.89 -0.36
CA PHE A 53 5.52 -1.86 0.31
C PHE A 53 4.53 -2.77 -0.42
N LEU A 54 3.76 -3.54 0.34
CA LEU A 54 2.48 -4.06 -0.16
C LEU A 54 1.41 -3.02 0.16
N ARG A 55 0.77 -2.51 -0.88
CA ARG A 55 -0.21 -1.44 -0.80
C ARG A 55 -1.58 -1.94 -1.19
N ILE A 56 -2.59 -1.64 -0.38
CA ILE A 56 -4.00 -1.96 -0.65
C ILE A 56 -4.75 -0.64 -0.88
N PRO A 57 -5.15 -0.32 -2.11
CA PRO A 57 -5.95 0.87 -2.38
C PRO A 57 -7.38 0.70 -1.84
N PHE A 58 -7.95 1.78 -1.33
CA PHE A 58 -9.37 1.87 -1.02
C PHE A 58 -9.93 3.22 -1.44
N LYS A 59 -11.24 3.27 -1.72
CA LYS A 59 -11.98 4.51 -2.01
C LYS A 59 -13.25 4.58 -1.17
N ALA A 60 -13.62 5.78 -0.70
CA ALA A 60 -14.91 6.02 -0.08
C ALA A 60 -16.03 5.80 -1.10
N ILE A 61 -17.04 5.03 -0.71
CA ILE A 61 -18.25 4.79 -1.51
C ILE A 61 -19.51 5.27 -0.79
N ASP A 62 -19.44 5.47 0.52
CA ASP A 62 -20.48 6.07 1.34
C ASP A 62 -19.85 6.80 2.53
N GLY A 63 -20.17 8.08 2.70
CA GLY A 63 -19.52 8.97 3.66
C GLY A 63 -18.19 9.57 3.17
N GLN A 64 -17.48 10.20 4.10
CA GLN A 64 -16.15 10.80 3.90
C GLN A 64 -15.15 10.08 4.82
N LEU A 65 -13.88 9.99 4.43
CA LEU A 65 -12.87 9.21 5.17
C LEU A 65 -12.66 9.68 6.62
N ASP A 66 -12.98 10.93 6.94
CA ASP A 66 -12.95 11.50 8.29
C ASP A 66 -14.17 11.14 9.16
N SER A 67 -15.17 10.48 8.58
CA SER A 67 -16.38 10.03 9.28
C SER A 67 -16.23 8.60 9.82
N ARG A 68 -16.65 8.40 11.09
CA ARG A 68 -16.66 7.08 11.75
C ARG A 68 -17.45 6.01 10.99
N ASN A 69 -18.42 6.41 10.18
CA ASN A 69 -19.30 5.49 9.44
C ASN A 69 -18.93 5.39 7.94
N CYS A 70 -17.74 5.85 7.54
CA CYS A 70 -17.30 5.73 6.15
C CYS A 70 -17.26 4.27 5.71
N THR A 71 -17.91 3.97 4.58
CA THR A 71 -17.76 2.70 3.88
C THR A 71 -16.79 2.90 2.72
N VAL A 72 -15.82 2.00 2.62
CA VAL A 72 -14.81 2.00 1.57
C VAL A 72 -14.89 0.74 0.73
N GLU A 73 -14.55 0.86 -0.55
CA GLU A 73 -14.32 -0.25 -1.46
C GLU A 73 -12.82 -0.46 -1.66
N CYS A 74 -12.35 -1.68 -1.42
CA CYS A 74 -10.95 -2.04 -1.64
C CYS A 74 -10.68 -2.35 -3.12
N GLY A 75 -9.48 -2.01 -3.61
CA GLY A 75 -8.99 -2.41 -4.93
C GLY A 75 -8.02 -3.58 -4.85
N ASN A 76 -7.33 -3.86 -5.97
CA ASN A 76 -6.30 -4.89 -5.99
C ASN A 76 -5.06 -4.43 -5.22
N PRO A 77 -4.52 -5.25 -4.31
CA PRO A 77 -3.22 -5.00 -3.71
C PRO A 77 -2.12 -4.95 -4.77
N PHE A 78 -1.06 -4.19 -4.52
CA PHE A 78 0.10 -4.13 -5.39
C PHE A 78 1.38 -3.88 -4.61
N ILE A 79 2.50 -4.33 -5.16
CA ILE A 79 3.83 -4.06 -4.62
C ILE A 79 4.38 -2.80 -5.24
N LEU A 80 4.66 -1.82 -4.39
CA LEU A 80 5.42 -0.64 -4.71
C LEU A 80 6.88 -0.86 -4.27
N SER A 81 7.82 -0.65 -5.17
CA SER A 81 9.25 -0.74 -4.85
C SER A 81 9.98 0.45 -5.42
N HIS A 82 10.85 1.04 -4.60
CA HIS A 82 11.74 2.12 -4.99
C HIS A 82 13.16 1.73 -4.60
N ILE A 83 14.04 1.55 -5.59
CA ILE A 83 15.46 1.22 -5.38
C ILE A 83 16.24 2.53 -5.44
N TYR A 84 17.04 2.83 -4.41
CA TYR A 84 17.93 3.99 -4.41
C TYR A 84 18.91 3.91 -5.58
N GLN A 85 18.95 4.94 -6.42
CA GLN A 85 19.98 5.06 -7.44
C GLN A 85 21.18 5.82 -6.84
N ILE A 86 22.23 5.08 -6.50
CA ILE A 86 23.48 5.65 -6.00
C ILE A 86 24.09 6.50 -7.14
N GLY A 87 24.03 7.84 -7.00
CA GLY A 87 24.61 8.81 -7.93
C GLY A 87 23.76 10.05 -8.24
N LEU A 88 22.45 10.04 -7.97
CA LEU A 88 21.55 11.19 -8.13
C LEU A 88 20.99 11.72 -6.80
N ASP A 89 20.80 10.85 -5.80
CA ASP A 89 20.21 11.20 -4.50
C ASP A 89 21.20 11.77 -3.46
N ASP A 90 22.50 11.86 -3.78
CA ASP A 90 23.52 12.37 -2.84
C ASP A 90 23.36 13.86 -2.48
N HIS A 91 22.45 14.57 -3.14
CA HIS A 91 22.07 15.95 -2.79
C HIS A 91 20.77 16.07 -1.97
N ALA A 92 20.13 14.96 -1.60
CA ALA A 92 18.91 14.95 -0.78
C ALA A 92 19.20 14.62 0.70
N TYR A 93 20.41 14.89 1.19
CA TYR A 93 20.67 15.04 2.62
C TYR A 93 20.03 16.33 3.13
N THR A 94 18.71 16.38 3.24
CA THR A 94 18.03 17.43 4.01
C THR A 94 16.58 17.06 4.25
N SER A 95 16.27 16.79 5.52
CA SER A 95 15.08 17.28 6.21
C SER A 95 13.80 17.41 5.37
N ASN A 96 13.07 16.31 5.21
CA ASN A 96 11.59 16.24 5.26
C ASN A 96 11.15 14.86 4.78
N PHE A 97 10.99 13.93 5.72
CA PHE A 97 10.55 12.55 5.48
C PHE A 97 9.15 12.47 4.82
N THR A 98 8.43 13.59 4.74
CA THR A 98 7.12 13.76 4.10
C THR A 98 7.18 14.26 2.65
N ALA A 99 8.29 14.86 2.19
CA ALA A 99 8.36 15.50 0.87
C ALA A 99 8.65 14.52 -0.28
N SER A 100 9.22 13.34 0.00
CA SER A 100 9.58 12.35 -1.03
C SER A 100 8.38 11.55 -1.54
N PHE A 101 7.18 11.74 -0.99
CA PHE A 101 5.97 11.03 -1.40
C PHE A 101 5.18 11.73 -2.52
N ASP A 102 5.51 12.99 -2.83
CA ASP A 102 4.81 13.81 -3.83
C ASP A 102 5.21 13.51 -5.30
N GLN A 103 6.22 12.65 -5.54
CA GLN A 103 6.73 12.41 -6.91
C GLN A 103 6.23 11.14 -7.60
N PHE A 104 5.30 10.40 -6.99
CA PHE A 104 4.78 9.14 -7.55
C PHE A 104 3.75 9.37 -8.66
N SER A 105 4.18 9.98 -9.76
CA SER A 105 3.57 9.74 -11.07
C SER A 105 3.73 8.26 -11.42
N GLU A 106 2.72 7.66 -12.10
CA GLU A 106 2.74 6.25 -12.50
C GLU A 106 4.09 5.87 -13.16
N PRO A 107 4.75 4.77 -12.74
CA PRO A 107 5.98 4.32 -13.39
C PRO A 107 5.72 3.93 -14.84
N VAL A 108 6.50 4.51 -15.75
CA VAL A 108 6.44 4.23 -17.21
C VAL A 108 6.84 2.79 -17.55
N ASP A 109 7.52 2.09 -16.64
CA ASP A 109 7.95 0.70 -16.82
C ASP A 109 7.45 -0.17 -15.65
N LYS A 110 6.50 -1.07 -15.93
CA LYS A 110 5.70 -1.73 -14.89
C LYS A 110 6.39 -2.93 -14.25
N ASP A 111 7.29 -3.63 -14.96
CA ASP A 111 7.68 -4.98 -14.55
C ASP A 111 9.18 -5.14 -14.17
N GLY A 112 10.03 -4.15 -14.41
CA GLY A 112 11.49 -4.30 -14.28
C GLY A 112 12.15 -3.97 -12.92
N MET A 113 11.38 -3.53 -11.90
CA MET A 113 11.97 -2.91 -10.68
C MET A 113 11.64 -3.60 -9.35
N VAL A 114 10.79 -4.64 -9.32
CA VAL A 114 10.44 -5.33 -8.07
C VAL A 114 11.18 -6.68 -8.02
N PRO A 115 12.06 -6.93 -7.04
CA PRO A 115 12.73 -8.22 -6.92
C PRO A 115 11.73 -9.37 -6.64
N ASP A 116 11.97 -10.55 -7.23
CA ASP A 116 11.07 -11.71 -7.17
C ASP A 116 10.73 -12.16 -5.75
N GLU A 117 11.67 -12.01 -4.80
CA GLU A 117 11.47 -12.31 -3.39
C GLU A 117 10.32 -11.50 -2.78
N TYR A 118 10.20 -10.22 -3.15
CA TYR A 118 9.11 -9.36 -2.71
C TYR A 118 7.81 -9.75 -3.40
N VAL A 119 7.84 -10.16 -4.67
CA VAL A 119 6.64 -10.67 -5.36
C VAL A 119 6.09 -11.91 -4.66
N ALA A 120 6.96 -12.85 -4.27
CA ALA A 120 6.56 -14.04 -3.52
C ALA A 120 6.02 -13.68 -2.13
N ALA A 121 6.72 -12.82 -1.39
CA ALA A 121 6.29 -12.37 -0.06
C ALA A 121 4.95 -11.62 -0.12
N GLY A 122 4.76 -10.74 -1.10
CA GLY A 122 3.52 -9.98 -1.28
C GLY A 122 2.33 -10.89 -1.57
N LYS A 123 2.51 -11.95 -2.36
CA LYS A 123 1.46 -12.95 -2.59
C LYS A 123 1.07 -13.68 -1.30
N ALA A 124 2.04 -14.04 -0.45
CA ALA A 124 1.78 -14.68 0.83
C ALA A 124 1.01 -13.74 1.79
N LEU A 125 1.43 -12.47 1.87
CA LEU A 125 0.75 -11.44 2.66
C LEU A 125 -0.69 -11.19 2.18
N VAL A 126 -0.95 -11.21 0.87
CA VAL A 126 -2.31 -11.08 0.32
C VAL A 126 -3.19 -12.27 0.69
N GLN A 127 -2.63 -13.50 0.72
CA GLN A 127 -3.39 -14.67 1.18
C GLN A 127 -3.75 -14.57 2.66
N GLU A 128 -2.80 -14.14 3.50
CA GLU A 128 -3.05 -13.89 4.92
C GLU A 128 -4.09 -12.78 5.14
N LEU A 129 -3.98 -11.68 4.41
CA LEU A 129 -4.96 -10.59 4.38
C LEU A 129 -6.36 -11.14 4.10
N GLU A 130 -6.52 -11.89 3.00
CA GLU A 130 -7.80 -12.48 2.60
C GLU A 130 -8.39 -13.36 3.71
N SER A 131 -7.58 -14.23 4.33
CA SER A 131 -8.05 -15.11 5.40
C SER A 131 -8.51 -14.38 6.67
N ASN A 132 -7.99 -13.18 6.94
CA ASN A 132 -8.35 -12.41 8.14
C ASN A 132 -9.57 -11.50 7.92
N ILE A 133 -9.70 -10.88 6.74
CA ILE A 133 -10.77 -9.89 6.49
C ILE A 133 -11.95 -10.43 5.68
N LEU A 134 -11.80 -11.60 5.03
CA LEU A 134 -12.85 -12.31 4.33
C LEU A 134 -13.04 -13.73 4.91
N PRO A 135 -13.43 -13.86 6.20
CA PRO A 135 -13.70 -15.17 6.76
C PRO A 135 -14.89 -15.83 6.03
N ASP A 136 -14.78 -17.15 5.80
CA ASP A 136 -15.78 -17.99 5.12
C ASP A 136 -17.19 -17.92 5.74
#